data_AF-A0A1W9L843-F1
#
_entry.id   AF-A0A1W9L843-F1
#
_cell.length_a   1.000
_cell.length_b   1.000
_cell.length_c   1.000
_cell.angle_alpha   90.00
_cell.angle_beta   90.00
_cell.angle_gamma   90.00
#
_symmetry.space_group_name_H-M   'P 1'
#
loop_
_entity.id
_entity.type
_entity.pdbx_description
1 polymer ?
#
loop_
_entity_poly.entity_id
_entity_poly.type
_entity_poly.pdbx_seq_one_letter_code
_entity_poly.pdbx_strand_id
1 'polypeptide(L)'
;MSEQSSQLPSYITSATPNPAANRAPWYKNTAPTYAGIFLWFVFWQDAANSPALGGLLSQGIGWALISLVISAAVCHFLFYLVPGMLGMKTGLPLYIVGTSTFGAQGGFLMPGFLMGVLQFGWLGVNVYFSSLMVSAFFGLPADGTGAKMVMVVWGVLAAFVGLKGIQYVAKVATYLPLIPLVVLLILLTKTMG
;
A
#
# COMPACT_ATOMS: atom_id res chain seq x y z
N MET A 1 -36.43 34.27 6.65
CA MET A 1 -35.12 33.87 6.08
C MET A 1 -34.05 34.24 7.09
N SER A 2 -33.71 33.33 8.00
CA SER A 2 -32.62 33.55 8.96
C SER A 2 -31.33 33.02 8.36
N GLU A 3 -30.41 33.91 8.02
CA GLU A 3 -29.03 33.58 7.67
C GLU A 3 -28.35 32.92 8.89
N GLN A 4 -28.36 31.59 8.94
CA GLN A 4 -27.32 30.87 9.66
C GLN A 4 -26.08 30.94 8.77
N SER A 5 -25.10 31.74 9.18
CA SER A 5 -23.73 31.62 8.70
C SER A 5 -23.35 30.14 8.74
N SER A 6 -23.28 29.49 7.58
CA SER A 6 -23.08 28.05 7.45
C SER A 6 -21.68 27.68 7.90
N GLN A 7 -21.52 27.51 9.22
CA GLN A 7 -20.28 27.07 9.82
C GLN A 7 -19.91 25.73 9.20
N LEU A 8 -18.71 25.66 8.61
CA LEU A 8 -18.21 24.43 8.03
C LEU A 8 -18.20 23.31 9.09
N PRO A 9 -18.41 22.04 8.70
CA PRO A 9 -18.39 20.93 9.64
C PRO A 9 -17.12 20.89 10.50
N SER A 10 -17.29 20.47 11.76
CA SER A 10 -16.23 20.51 12.79
C SER A 10 -14.95 19.83 12.34
N TYR A 11 -15.04 18.69 11.65
CA TYR A 11 -13.89 17.93 11.15
C TYR A 11 -13.03 18.70 10.13
N ILE A 12 -13.62 19.65 9.40
CA ILE A 12 -12.89 20.55 8.48
C ILE A 12 -12.23 21.65 9.29
N THR A 13 -12.98 22.29 10.19
CA THR A 13 -12.49 23.42 10.98
C THR A 13 -11.41 23.05 12.00
N SER A 14 -11.36 21.79 12.44
CA SER A 14 -10.34 21.28 13.36
C SER A 14 -9.09 20.77 12.65
N ALA A 15 -9.08 20.71 11.32
CA ALA A 15 -7.95 20.16 10.56
C ALA A 15 -6.76 21.14 10.59
N THR A 16 -5.69 20.74 11.28
CA THR A 16 -4.46 21.54 11.35
C THR A 16 -3.43 20.98 10.36
N PRO A 17 -2.90 21.79 9.42
CA PRO A 17 -1.84 21.37 8.53
C PRO A 17 -0.59 20.90 9.27
N ASN A 18 -0.01 19.77 8.87
CA ASN A 18 1.28 19.35 9.40
C ASN A 18 2.39 20.32 8.92
N PRO A 19 3.20 20.94 9.79
CA PRO A 19 4.26 21.87 9.38
C PRO A 19 5.27 21.25 8.41
N ALA A 20 5.85 22.06 7.53
CA ALA A 20 6.79 21.58 6.50
C ALA A 20 8.00 20.82 7.10
N ALA A 21 8.51 21.26 8.25
CA ALA A 21 9.61 20.61 8.96
C ALA A 21 9.31 19.15 9.38
N ASN A 22 8.03 18.83 9.56
CA ASN A 22 7.56 17.49 9.95
C ASN A 22 7.19 16.61 8.75
N ARG A 23 7.29 17.12 7.52
CA ARG A 23 6.98 16.39 6.29
C ARG A 23 8.24 15.69 5.78
N ALA A 24 8.25 14.36 5.86
CA ALA A 24 9.35 13.58 5.30
C ALA A 24 9.30 13.59 3.76
N PRO A 25 10.46 13.67 3.08
CA PRO A 25 10.50 13.59 1.63
C PRO A 25 10.13 12.18 1.15
N TRP A 26 9.52 12.09 -0.03
CA TRP A 26 8.92 10.87 -0.58
C TRP A 26 9.85 9.66 -0.63
N TYR A 27 11.16 9.87 -0.82
CA TYR A 27 12.15 8.80 -0.89
C TYR A 27 12.44 8.13 0.46
N LYS A 28 12.06 8.74 1.59
CA LYS A 28 12.27 8.17 2.94
C LYS A 28 11.08 7.34 3.45
N ASN A 29 9.90 7.48 2.84
CA ASN A 29 8.67 6.86 3.33
C ASN A 29 7.86 6.20 2.20
N THR A 30 7.45 6.99 1.21
CA THR A 30 6.56 6.56 0.14
C THR A 30 7.26 5.58 -0.80
N ALA A 31 8.44 5.94 -1.30
CA ALA A 31 9.21 5.08 -2.22
C ALA A 31 9.48 3.68 -1.67
N PRO A 32 10.06 3.51 -0.46
CA PRO A 32 10.32 2.18 0.09
C PRO A 32 9.03 1.39 0.34
N THR A 33 7.94 2.06 0.76
CA THR A 33 6.64 1.39 0.96
C THR A 33 6.08 0.86 -0.35
N TYR A 34 6.10 1.65 -1.43
CA TYR A 34 5.67 1.18 -2.74
C TYR A 34 6.57 0.08 -3.31
N ALA A 35 7.89 0.22 -3.17
CA ALA A 35 8.83 -0.84 -3.55
C ALA A 35 8.51 -2.15 -2.81
N GLY A 36 8.19 -2.07 -1.52
CA GLY A 36 7.73 -3.21 -0.73
C GLY A 36 6.46 -3.87 -1.26
N ILE A 37 5.47 -3.08 -1.65
CA ILE A 37 4.24 -3.61 -2.26
C ILE A 37 4.56 -4.33 -3.56
N PHE A 38 5.37 -3.75 -4.45
CA PHE A 38 5.70 -4.37 -5.74
C PHE A 38 6.57 -5.63 -5.60
N LEU A 39 7.43 -5.70 -4.59
CA LEU A 39 8.25 -6.87 -4.29
C LEU A 39 7.51 -7.98 -3.54
N TRP A 40 6.26 -7.73 -3.12
CA TRP A 40 5.48 -8.68 -2.35
C TRP A 40 5.17 -9.95 -3.16
N PHE A 41 5.35 -11.10 -2.51
CA PHE A 41 5.36 -12.41 -3.17
C PHE A 41 4.07 -12.77 -3.91
N VAL A 42 2.92 -12.30 -3.42
CA VAL A 42 1.62 -12.58 -4.06
C VAL A 42 1.56 -12.06 -5.49
N PHE A 43 2.30 -11.00 -5.83
CA PHE A 43 2.31 -10.47 -7.20
C PHE A 43 3.13 -11.30 -8.19
N TRP A 44 4.05 -12.13 -7.72
CA TRP A 44 4.96 -12.89 -8.60
C TRP A 44 4.95 -14.40 -8.37
N GLN A 45 4.33 -14.91 -7.30
CA GLN A 45 4.20 -16.34 -7.03
C GLN A 45 3.51 -17.08 -8.19
N ASP A 46 2.48 -16.49 -8.79
CA ASP A 46 1.71 -17.13 -9.87
C ASP A 46 2.42 -16.98 -11.22
N ALA A 47 3.27 -15.97 -11.36
CA ALA A 47 4.18 -15.86 -12.50
C ALA A 47 5.23 -16.98 -12.48
N ALA A 48 5.71 -17.38 -11.29
CA ALA A 48 6.63 -18.50 -11.12
C ALA A 48 5.96 -19.88 -11.30
N ASN A 49 4.67 -20.00 -10.95
CA ASN A 49 3.89 -21.24 -11.08
C ASN A 49 3.10 -21.34 -12.40
N SER A 50 3.37 -20.48 -13.38
CA SER A 50 2.62 -20.45 -14.64
C SER A 50 2.90 -21.71 -15.47
N PRO A 51 1.85 -22.39 -15.99
CA PRO A 51 2.02 -23.56 -16.87
C PRO A 51 2.62 -23.21 -18.25
N ALA A 52 2.74 -21.93 -18.60
CA ALA A 52 3.41 -21.48 -19.81
C ALA A 52 4.88 -21.15 -19.52
N LEU A 53 5.81 -21.73 -20.28
CA LEU A 53 7.24 -21.37 -20.25
C LEU A 53 7.40 -19.86 -20.47
N GLY A 54 7.70 -19.13 -19.39
CA GLY A 54 7.89 -17.67 -19.40
C GLY A 54 6.70 -16.83 -18.92
N GLY A 55 5.54 -17.40 -18.58
CA GLY A 55 4.39 -16.65 -18.04
C GLY A 55 4.03 -15.41 -18.88
N LEU A 56 3.84 -14.25 -18.24
CA LEU A 56 3.63 -12.95 -18.92
C LEU A 56 4.81 -12.50 -19.80
N LEU A 57 6.01 -13.06 -19.60
CA LEU A 57 7.22 -12.77 -20.39
C LEU A 57 7.33 -13.66 -21.65
N SER A 58 6.42 -14.62 -21.84
CA SER A 58 6.36 -15.46 -23.06
C SER A 58 6.13 -14.64 -24.33
N GLN A 59 5.56 -13.44 -24.22
CA GLN A 59 5.40 -12.47 -25.30
C GLN A 59 6.64 -11.59 -25.53
N GLY A 60 7.73 -11.81 -24.78
CA GLY A 60 8.98 -11.07 -24.87
C GLY A 60 9.12 -9.95 -23.83
N ILE A 61 10.36 -9.75 -23.37
CA ILE A 61 10.72 -8.76 -22.34
C ILE A 61 10.38 -7.32 -22.78
N GLY A 62 10.40 -7.04 -24.09
CA GLY A 62 10.07 -5.73 -24.63
C GLY A 62 8.67 -5.24 -24.24
N TRP A 63 7.66 -6.12 -24.33
CA TRP A 63 6.28 -5.77 -23.94
C TRP A 63 6.14 -5.56 -22.44
N ALA A 64 6.88 -6.31 -21.62
CA ALA A 64 6.92 -6.12 -20.17
C ALA A 64 7.53 -4.76 -19.78
N LEU A 65 8.60 -4.34 -20.47
CA LEU A 65 9.20 -3.03 -20.24
C LEU A 65 8.30 -1.89 -20.72
N ILE A 66 7.65 -2.03 -21.88
CA ILE A 66 6.70 -1.04 -22.40
C ILE A 66 5.52 -0.86 -21.45
N SER A 67 4.91 -1.97 -20.99
CA SER A 67 3.78 -1.90 -20.06
C SER A 67 4.17 -1.28 -18.72
N LEU A 68 5.39 -1.53 -18.25
CA LEU A 68 5.95 -0.90 -17.05
C LEU A 68 6.12 0.61 -17.21
N VAL A 69 6.65 1.07 -18.36
CA VAL A 69 6.79 2.51 -18.66
C VAL A 69 5.43 3.18 -18.74
N ILE A 70 4.46 2.58 -19.43
CA ILE A 70 3.10 3.12 -19.52
C ILE A 70 2.46 3.19 -18.14
N SER A 71 2.56 2.12 -17.34
CA SER A 71 2.03 2.08 -15.98
C SER A 71 2.67 3.15 -15.10
N ALA A 72 3.99 3.34 -15.18
CA ALA A 72 4.71 4.38 -14.44
C ALA A 72 4.23 5.78 -14.83
N ALA A 73 4.02 6.05 -16.13
CA ALA A 73 3.49 7.31 -16.61
C ALA A 73 2.07 7.56 -16.08
N VAL A 74 1.18 6.57 -16.19
CA VAL A 74 -0.20 6.64 -15.68
C VAL A 74 -0.20 6.91 -14.17
N CYS A 75 0.59 6.17 -13.39
CA CYS A 75 0.74 6.37 -11.95
C CYS A 75 1.27 7.77 -11.61
N HIS A 76 2.26 8.26 -12.35
CA HIS A 76 2.86 9.56 -12.10
C HIS A 76 1.89 10.71 -12.41
N PHE A 77 1.35 10.75 -13.63
CA PHE A 77 0.57 11.89 -14.10
C PHE A 77 -0.83 11.94 -13.49
N LEU A 78 -1.51 10.80 -13.32
CA LEU A 78 -2.89 10.78 -12.79
C LEU A 78 -2.94 10.78 -11.27
N PHE A 79 -2.06 10.02 -10.60
CA PHE A 79 -2.20 9.76 -9.16
C PHE A 79 -1.15 10.47 -8.30
N TYR A 80 0.08 10.67 -8.79
CA TYR A 80 1.12 11.33 -8.00
C TYR A 80 1.06 12.86 -8.11
N LEU A 81 1.05 13.42 -9.32
CA LEU A 81 1.21 14.87 -9.53
C LEU A 81 0.10 15.71 -8.91
N VAL A 82 -1.15 15.25 -9.00
CA VAL A 82 -2.30 15.98 -8.47
C VAL A 82 -2.67 15.48 -7.08
N PRO A 83 -3.28 14.29 -6.89
CA PRO A 83 -3.73 13.90 -5.55
C PRO A 83 -2.56 13.65 -4.57
N GLY A 84 -1.45 13.08 -5.02
CA GLY A 84 -0.27 12.83 -4.18
C GLY A 84 0.43 14.12 -3.69
N MET A 85 0.64 15.09 -4.58
CA MET A 85 1.35 16.32 -4.21
C MET A 85 0.46 17.35 -3.49
N LEU A 86 -0.86 17.34 -3.70
CA LEU A 86 -1.76 18.27 -2.99
C LEU A 86 -1.67 18.07 -1.47
N GLY A 87 -1.63 16.82 -0.99
CA GLY A 87 -1.42 16.51 0.42
C GLY A 87 -0.05 17.00 0.93
N MET A 88 1.01 16.82 0.14
CA MET A 88 2.36 17.29 0.51
C MET A 88 2.50 18.81 0.52
N LYS A 89 1.80 19.52 -0.38
CA LYS A 89 1.81 20.99 -0.45
C LYS A 89 0.97 21.61 0.67
N THR A 90 -0.24 21.10 0.88
CA THR A 90 -1.17 21.62 1.91
C THR A 90 -0.81 21.16 3.31
N GLY A 91 -0.23 19.97 3.47
CA GLY A 91 -0.03 19.33 4.77
C GLY A 91 -1.32 18.81 5.40
N LEU A 92 -2.41 18.75 4.62
CA LEU A 92 -3.71 18.29 5.05
C LEU A 92 -3.95 16.84 4.55
N PRO A 93 -4.73 16.04 5.29
CA PRO A 93 -5.04 14.68 4.88
C PRO A 93 -6.00 14.67 3.67
N LEU A 94 -6.01 13.55 2.93
CA LEU A 94 -6.71 13.42 1.65
C LEU A 94 -8.21 13.75 1.73
N TYR A 95 -8.88 13.39 2.83
CA TYR A 95 -10.32 13.66 2.99
C TYR A 95 -10.64 15.14 3.21
N ILE A 96 -9.67 15.94 3.71
CA ILE A 96 -9.81 17.40 3.84
C ILE A 96 -9.48 18.07 2.51
N VAL A 97 -8.40 17.65 1.86
CA VAL A 97 -8.08 18.16 0.51
C VAL A 97 -9.21 17.83 -0.46
N GLY A 98 -9.81 16.64 -0.34
CA GLY A 98 -10.93 16.20 -1.17
C GLY A 98 -12.21 17.01 -1.00
N THR A 99 -12.38 17.79 0.08
CA THR A 99 -13.58 18.63 0.21
C THR A 99 -13.62 19.75 -0.82
N SER A 100 -12.48 20.17 -1.39
CA SER A 100 -12.48 21.15 -2.48
C SER A 100 -13.08 20.60 -3.78
N THR A 101 -13.08 19.28 -3.97
CA THR A 101 -13.57 18.62 -5.19
C THR A 101 -14.96 18.03 -4.99
N PHE A 102 -15.23 17.43 -3.82
CA PHE A 102 -16.47 16.70 -3.53
C PHE A 102 -17.41 17.42 -2.56
N GLY A 103 -17.06 18.63 -2.11
CA GLY A 103 -17.76 19.33 -1.03
C GLY A 103 -17.51 18.70 0.34
N ALA A 104 -18.12 19.25 1.40
CA ALA A 104 -17.91 18.76 2.75
C ALA A 104 -18.32 17.28 2.90
N GLN A 105 -19.58 16.96 2.65
CA GLN A 105 -20.07 15.58 2.81
C GLN A 105 -19.38 14.59 1.85
N GLY A 106 -19.12 14.99 0.60
CA GLY A 106 -18.48 14.11 -0.38
C GLY A 106 -17.00 13.85 -0.09
N GLY A 107 -16.27 14.84 0.45
CA GLY A 107 -14.87 14.67 0.87
C GLY A 107 -14.73 13.70 2.06
N PHE A 108 -15.70 13.70 2.97
CA PHE A 108 -15.75 12.73 4.07
C PHE A 108 -16.03 11.31 3.56
N LEU A 109 -16.99 11.14 2.65
CA LEU A 109 -17.41 9.80 2.20
C LEU A 109 -16.41 9.17 1.22
N MET A 110 -16.04 9.88 0.15
CA MET A 110 -15.24 9.31 -0.93
C MET A 110 -13.76 9.18 -0.51
N PRO A 111 -12.98 10.25 -0.34
CA PRO A 111 -11.60 10.11 0.09
C PRO A 111 -11.42 9.70 1.57
N GLY A 112 -12.40 9.92 2.44
CA GLY A 112 -12.31 9.51 3.85
C GLY A 112 -12.72 8.06 4.07
N PHE A 113 -14.03 7.79 4.03
CA PHE A 113 -14.59 6.49 4.40
C PHE A 113 -14.22 5.38 3.40
N LEU A 114 -14.44 5.58 2.10
CA LEU A 114 -14.21 4.54 1.09
C LEU A 114 -12.73 4.11 1.03
N MET A 115 -11.81 5.07 1.03
CA MET A 115 -10.37 4.77 1.07
C MET A 115 -9.97 4.07 2.37
N GLY A 116 -10.61 4.43 3.50
CA GLY A 116 -10.41 3.73 4.77
C GLY A 116 -10.84 2.26 4.71
N VAL A 117 -12.02 1.97 4.18
CA VAL A 117 -12.51 0.58 3.99
C VAL A 117 -11.58 -0.20 3.06
N LEU A 118 -11.14 0.42 1.96
CA LEU A 118 -10.20 -0.21 1.03
C LEU A 118 -8.88 -0.56 1.71
N GLN A 119 -8.36 0.32 2.59
CA GLN A 119 -7.14 0.07 3.35
C GLN A 119 -7.31 -1.11 4.32
N PHE A 120 -8.46 -1.25 4.97
CA PHE A 120 -8.78 -2.42 5.79
C PHE A 120 -8.90 -3.71 4.96
N GLY A 121 -9.53 -3.63 3.79
CA GLY A 121 -9.60 -4.75 2.85
C GLY A 121 -8.20 -5.21 2.44
N TRP A 122 -7.31 -4.27 2.10
CA TRP A 122 -5.93 -4.58 1.74
C TRP A 122 -5.13 -5.18 2.90
N LEU A 123 -5.32 -4.67 4.13
CA LEU A 123 -4.73 -5.27 5.33
C LEU A 123 -5.17 -6.74 5.48
N GLY A 124 -6.45 -7.03 5.31
CA GLY A 124 -6.98 -8.39 5.38
C GLY A 124 -6.33 -9.35 4.38
N VAL A 125 -6.19 -8.91 3.13
CA VAL A 125 -5.50 -9.67 2.07
C VAL A 125 -4.03 -9.94 2.45
N ASN A 126 -3.33 -8.92 2.97
CA ASN A 126 -1.94 -9.07 3.41
C ASN A 126 -1.80 -10.06 4.57
N VAL A 127 -2.72 -10.00 5.55
CA VAL A 127 -2.70 -10.92 6.70
C VAL A 127 -2.95 -12.35 6.24
N TYR A 128 -3.94 -12.57 5.38
CA TYR A 128 -4.29 -13.90 4.89
C TYR A 128 -3.09 -14.57 4.19
N PHE A 129 -2.56 -13.97 3.12
CA PHE A 129 -1.49 -14.58 2.34
C PHE A 129 -0.18 -14.69 3.14
N SER A 130 0.19 -13.66 3.90
CA SER A 130 1.41 -13.72 4.73
C SER A 130 1.34 -14.86 5.74
N SER A 131 0.17 -15.08 6.34
CA SER A 131 -0.02 -16.12 7.34
C SER A 131 0.00 -17.53 6.74
N LEU A 132 -0.51 -17.70 5.51
CA LEU A 132 -0.37 -18.97 4.79
C LEU A 132 1.10 -19.31 4.54
N MET A 133 1.90 -18.33 4.12
CA MET A 133 3.33 -18.55 3.88
C MET A 133 4.11 -18.84 5.17
N VAL A 134 3.80 -18.12 6.26
CA VAL A 134 4.37 -18.40 7.59
C VAL A 134 3.95 -19.79 8.09
N SER A 135 2.69 -20.17 7.90
CA SER A 135 2.19 -21.49 8.31
C SER A 135 2.85 -22.61 7.53
N ALA A 136 3.04 -22.43 6.21
CA ALA A 136 3.76 -23.37 5.36
C ALA A 136 5.22 -23.55 5.80
N PHE A 137 5.89 -22.48 6.25
CA PHE A 137 7.25 -22.57 6.81
C PHE A 137 7.32 -23.47 8.05
N PHE A 138 6.28 -23.48 8.88
CA PHE A 138 6.18 -24.36 10.05
C PHE A 138 5.56 -25.73 9.75
N GLY A 139 5.29 -26.07 8.49
CA GLY A 139 4.67 -27.33 8.10
C GLY A 139 3.21 -27.48 8.56
N LEU A 140 2.54 -26.37 8.88
CA LEU A 140 1.15 -26.38 9.32
C LEU A 140 0.22 -26.44 8.09
N PRO A 141 -0.83 -27.29 8.11
CA PRO A 141 -1.83 -27.31 7.05
C PRO A 141 -2.58 -25.97 6.99
N ALA A 142 -2.82 -25.47 5.77
CA ALA A 142 -3.41 -24.16 5.51
C ALA A 142 -4.80 -23.96 6.15
N ASP A 143 -5.57 -25.04 6.22
CA ASP A 143 -6.93 -25.12 6.74
C ASP A 143 -6.98 -25.56 8.22
N GLY A 144 -5.81 -25.90 8.79
CA GLY A 144 -5.66 -26.29 10.19
C GLY A 144 -5.84 -25.12 11.16
N THR A 145 -6.17 -25.46 12.41
CA THR A 145 -6.31 -24.48 13.51
C THR A 145 -5.04 -23.67 13.72
N GLY A 146 -3.86 -24.27 13.49
CA GLY A 146 -2.57 -23.59 13.59
C GLY A 146 -2.43 -22.41 12.63
N ALA A 147 -2.83 -22.57 11.36
CA ALA A 147 -2.76 -21.49 10.38
C ALA A 147 -3.71 -20.34 10.72
N LYS A 148 -4.91 -20.66 11.25
CA LYS A 148 -5.87 -19.65 11.73
C LYS A 148 -5.32 -18.87 12.93
N MET A 149 -4.60 -19.53 13.85
CA MET A 149 -3.93 -18.83 14.96
C MET A 149 -2.84 -17.89 14.45
N VAL A 150 -2.02 -18.33 13.50
CA VAL A 150 -1.00 -17.49 12.85
C VAL A 150 -1.66 -16.27 12.20
N MET A 151 -2.79 -16.43 11.52
CA MET A 151 -3.56 -15.32 10.93
C MET A 151 -3.98 -14.28 11.97
N VAL A 152 -4.54 -14.71 13.10
CA VAL A 152 -4.96 -13.79 14.16
C VAL A 152 -3.75 -13.06 14.75
N VAL A 153 -2.69 -13.79 15.09
CA VAL A 153 -1.49 -13.20 15.68
C VAL A 153 -0.83 -12.22 14.72
N TRP A 154 -0.70 -12.58 13.44
CA TRP A 154 -0.11 -11.71 12.42
C TRP A 154 -0.94 -10.45 12.19
N GLY A 155 -2.26 -10.58 12.12
CA GLY A 155 -3.18 -9.44 11.99
C GLY A 155 -3.09 -8.47 13.17
N VAL A 156 -3.05 -8.98 14.40
CA VAL A 156 -2.90 -8.17 15.62
C VAL A 156 -1.54 -7.45 15.63
N LEU A 157 -0.45 -8.14 15.27
CA LEU A 157 0.87 -7.53 15.18
C LEU A 157 0.93 -6.42 14.12
N ALA A 158 0.36 -6.67 12.94
CA ALA A 158 0.31 -5.68 11.86
C ALA A 158 -0.50 -4.43 12.26
N ALA A 159 -1.67 -4.63 12.88
CA ALA A 159 -2.47 -3.55 13.41
C ALA A 159 -1.73 -2.76 14.50
N PHE A 160 -1.03 -3.44 15.41
CA PHE A 160 -0.24 -2.82 16.46
C PHE A 160 0.89 -1.94 15.91
N VAL A 161 1.60 -2.39 14.87
CA VAL A 161 2.63 -1.57 14.20
C VAL A 161 1.98 -0.36 13.53
N GLY A 162 0.80 -0.52 12.90
CA GLY A 162 0.03 0.58 12.32
C GLY A 162 -0.37 1.64 13.36
N LEU A 163 -0.81 1.22 14.54
CA LEU A 163 -1.21 2.11 15.65
C LEU A 163 -0.04 2.94 16.19
N LYS A 164 1.20 2.43 16.12
CA LYS A 164 2.40 3.19 16.52
C LYS A 164 2.77 4.34 15.56
N GLY A 165 2.12 4.41 14.40
CA GLY A 165 2.22 5.52 13.47
C GLY A 165 3.24 5.34 12.34
N ILE A 166 3.23 6.29 11.41
CA ILE A 166 3.89 6.18 10.10
C ILE A 166 5.42 6.04 10.18
N GLN A 167 6.05 6.50 11.25
CA GLN A 167 7.50 6.37 11.43
C GLN A 167 7.93 4.92 11.64
N TYR A 168 7.16 4.14 12.41
CA TYR A 168 7.43 2.72 12.63
C TYR A 168 7.12 1.92 11.37
N VAL A 169 6.00 2.23 10.72
CA VAL A 169 5.64 1.63 9.41
C VAL A 169 6.74 1.89 8.39
N ALA A 170 7.26 3.11 8.29
CA ALA A 170 8.33 3.45 7.35
C ALA A 170 9.63 2.68 7.64
N LYS A 171 10.00 2.51 8.91
CA LYS A 171 11.17 1.69 9.28
C LYS A 171 11.00 0.24 8.85
N VAL A 172 9.85 -0.36 9.16
CA VAL A 172 9.54 -1.74 8.74
C VAL A 172 9.55 -1.85 7.21
N ALA A 173 8.86 -0.95 6.52
CA ALA A 173 8.78 -0.90 5.07
C ALA A 173 10.12 -0.61 4.36
N THR A 174 11.11 -0.06 5.05
CA THR A 174 12.44 0.17 4.44
C THR A 174 13.25 -1.12 4.38
N TYR A 175 13.16 -1.97 5.41
CA TYR A 175 14.03 -3.14 5.54
C TYR A 175 13.36 -4.45 5.15
N LEU A 176 12.07 -4.64 5.46
CA LEU A 176 11.37 -5.90 5.16
C LEU A 176 11.38 -6.25 3.65
N PRO A 177 11.19 -5.29 2.73
CA PRO A 177 11.22 -5.55 1.29
C PRO A 177 12.57 -6.04 0.74
N LEU A 178 13.66 -5.86 1.49
CA LEU A 178 14.96 -6.41 1.09
C LEU A 178 14.94 -7.94 1.11
N ILE A 179 14.11 -8.57 1.94
CA ILE A 179 13.99 -10.03 2.02
C ILE A 179 13.44 -10.60 0.70
N PRO A 180 12.26 -10.18 0.18
CA PRO A 180 11.80 -10.60 -1.14
C PRO A 180 12.79 -10.31 -2.27
N LEU A 181 13.47 -9.15 -2.23
CA LEU A 181 14.49 -8.81 -3.22
C LEU A 181 15.61 -9.88 -3.25
N VAL A 182 16.15 -10.23 -2.08
CA VAL A 182 17.20 -11.26 -1.96
C VAL A 182 16.69 -12.62 -2.43
N VAL A 183 15.44 -12.99 -2.08
CA VAL A 183 14.82 -14.24 -2.56
C VAL A 183 14.74 -14.27 -4.08
N LEU A 184 14.29 -13.19 -4.72
CA LEU A 184 14.23 -13.08 -6.18
C LEU A 184 15.61 -13.17 -6.84
N LEU A 185 16.63 -12.55 -6.24
CA LEU A 185 18.02 -12.67 -6.72
C LEU A 185 18.54 -14.11 -6.61
N ILE A 186 18.27 -14.80 -5.50
CA ILE A 186 18.64 -16.21 -5.34
C ILE A 186 17.91 -17.07 -6.38
N LEU A 187 16.61 -16.88 -6.57
CA LEU A 187 15.84 -17.59 -7.59
C LEU A 187 16.38 -17.34 -9.00
N LEU A 188 16.74 -16.09 -9.33
CA LEU A 188 17.37 -15.75 -10.61
C LEU A 188 18.65 -16.55 -10.81
N THR A 189 19.55 -16.59 -9.83
CA THR A 189 20.81 -17.36 -9.94
C THR A 189 20.58 -18.86 -10.09
N LYS A 190 19.54 -19.40 -9.45
CA LYS A 190 19.17 -20.83 -9.57
C LYS A 190 18.54 -21.18 -10.92
N THR A 191 17.86 -20.23 -11.57
CA THR A 191 17.23 -20.44 -12.88
C THR A 191 18.21 -20.25 -14.05
N MET A 192 19.28 -19.48 -13.85
CA MET A 192 20.32 -19.25 -14.86
C MET A 192 21.39 -20.36 -14.92
N GLY A 193 21.36 -21.33 -14.00
CA GLY A 193 22.31 -22.45 -13.90
C GLY A 193 21.76 -23.75 -14.46
#